data_AF-X1W1Z3-F1
#
_entry.id   AF-X1W1Z3-F1
#
_cell.length_a   1.000
_cell.length_b   1.000
_cell.length_c   1.000
_cell.angle_alpha   90.00
_cell.angle_beta   90.00
_cell.angle_gamma   90.00
#
_symmetry.space_group_name_H-M   'P 1'
#
loop_
_entity.id
_entity.type
_entity.pdbx_description
1 polymer ?
#
loop_
_entity_poly.entity_id
_entity_poly.type
_entity_poly.pdbx_seq_one_letter_code
_entity_poly.pdbx_strand_id
1 'polypeptide(L)' 'MLIAVTGDDEDNLVACQVAKHRFNVPRTVARIRNPKNETIFKKLGIDVTISSTNIILEHIEEEVPTHSLTHLFTIRD' A
#
# COMPACT_ATOMS: atom_id res chain seq x y z
N MET A 1 -6.60 -17.36 9.01
CA MET A 1 -6.17 -16.09 8.37
C MET A 1 -4.66 -16.02 8.47
N LEU A 2 -3.96 -15.56 7.44
CA LEU A 2 -2.51 -15.36 7.44
C LEU A 2 -2.17 -13.90 7.12
N ILE A 3 -1.18 -13.36 7.82
CA ILE A 3 -0.65 -12.02 7.58
C ILE A 3 0.86 -12.14 7.37
N ALA A 4 1.36 -11.73 6.20
CA ALA A 4 2.78 -11.75 5.87
C ALA A 4 3.33 -10.31 5.85
N VAL A 5 4.30 -10.05 6.73
CA VAL A 5 4.85 -8.71 7.02
C VAL A 5 6.38 -8.69 7.00
N THR A 6 6.99 -9.60 6.24
CA THR A 6 8.46 -9.66 6.08
C THR A 6 9.00 -8.45 5.31
N GLY A 7 10.32 -8.31 5.31
CA GLY A 7 11.07 -7.27 4.60
C GLY A 7 10.76 -7.17 3.11
N ASP A 8 10.56 -8.32 2.48
CA ASP A 8 10.51 -8.48 1.04
C ASP A 8 9.10 -8.81 0.53
N ASP A 9 8.72 -8.21 -0.59
CA ASP A 9 7.37 -8.34 -1.16
C ASP A 9 7.15 -9.76 -1.68
N GLU A 10 8.19 -10.34 -2.28
CA GLU A 10 8.20 -11.68 -2.87
C GLU A 10 7.90 -12.75 -1.82
N ASP A 11 8.52 -12.64 -0.65
CA ASP A 11 8.27 -13.55 0.48
C ASP A 11 6.83 -13.45 0.96
N ASN A 12 6.30 -12.24 1.09
CA ASN A 12 4.94 -12.00 1.54
C ASN A 12 3.91 -12.58 0.56
N LEU A 13 4.15 -12.42 -0.74
CA LEU A 13 3.34 -12.99 -1.81
C LEU A 13 3.34 -14.53 -1.74
N VAL A 14 4.52 -15.15 -1.71
CA VAL A 14 4.65 -16.61 -1.71
C VAL A 14 4.03 -17.21 -0.45
N ALA A 15 4.31 -16.64 0.73
CA ALA A 15 3.74 -17.11 1.99
C ALA A 15 2.20 -17.10 1.97
N CYS A 16 1.60 -16.01 1.45
CA CYS A 16 0.15 -15.89 1.34
C CYS A 16 -0.43 -16.85 0.29
N GLN A 17 0.21 -17.02 -0.88
CA GLN A 17 -0.24 -17.96 -1.89
C GLN A 17 -0.18 -19.41 -1.39
N VAL A 18 0.89 -19.79 -0.69
CA VAL A 18 1.02 -21.11 -0.07
C VAL A 18 -0.09 -21.30 0.97
N ALA A 19 -0.31 -20.32 1.85
CA ALA A 19 -1.39 -20.39 2.84
C ALA A 19 -2.76 -20.57 2.18
N LYS A 20 -3.05 -19.84 1.10
CA LYS A 20 -4.34 -19.89 0.42
C LYS A 20 -4.56 -21.17 -0.37
N HIS A 21 -3.56 -21.61 -1.14
CA HIS A 21 -3.70 -22.74 -2.07
C HIS A 21 -3.36 -24.10 -1.46
N ARG A 22 -2.44 -24.17 -0.48
CA ARG A 22 -2.02 -25.44 0.14
C ARG A 22 -2.73 -25.71 1.46
N PHE A 23 -3.04 -24.66 2.21
CA PHE A 23 -3.63 -24.77 3.54
C PHE A 23 -5.07 -24.25 3.61
N ASN A 24 -5.66 -23.90 2.46
CA ASN A 24 -7.04 -23.41 2.36
C ASN A 24 -7.34 -22.25 3.32
N VAL A 25 -6.35 -21.39 3.59
CA VAL A 25 -6.55 -20.25 4.47
C VAL A 25 -7.53 -19.28 3.77
N PRO A 26 -8.69 -18.96 4.39
CA PRO A 26 -9.76 -18.23 3.71
C PRO A 26 -9.46 -16.74 3.51
N ARG A 27 -8.45 -16.20 4.22
CA ARG A 27 -8.11 -14.77 4.18
C ARG A 27 -6.61 -14.57 4.37
N THR A 28 -6.01 -13.83 3.46
CA THR A 28 -4.59 -13.51 3.41
C THR A 28 -4.36 -12.00 3.33
N VAL A 29 -3.40 -11.49 4.09
CA VAL A 29 -3.00 -10.09 4.09
C VAL A 29 -1.49 -10.01 3.86
N ALA A 30 -1.05 -9.22 2.88
CA ALA A 30 0.37 -9.03 2.59
C ALA A 30 0.77 -7.57 2.76
N ARG A 31 1.88 -7.34 3.46
CA ARG A 31 2.59 -6.06 3.40
C ARG A 31 3.27 -5.92 2.03
N ILE A 32 3.14 -4.75 1.43
CA ILE A 32 3.85 -4.37 0.22
C ILE A 32 4.70 -3.13 0.49
N ARG A 33 5.95 -3.16 0.04
CA ARG A 33 6.89 -2.05 0.12
C ARG A 33 6.76 -1.16 -1.11
N ASN A 34 6.59 -1.75 -2.29
CA ASN A 34 6.37 -1.02 -3.54
C ASN A 34 4.86 -0.96 -3.86
N PRO A 35 4.22 0.23 -3.78
CA PRO A 35 2.80 0.38 -4.12
C PRO A 35 2.42 -0.11 -5.51
N LYS A 36 3.35 -0.08 -6.47
CA LYS A 36 3.11 -0.55 -7.85
C LYS A 36 2.79 -2.05 -7.90
N ASN A 37 3.19 -2.82 -6.89
CA ASN A 37 2.93 -4.24 -6.79
C ASN A 37 1.50 -4.56 -6.34
N GLU A 38 0.74 -3.57 -5.86
CA GLU A 38 -0.59 -3.80 -5.29
C GLU A 38 -1.55 -4.50 -6.27
N THR A 39 -1.58 -4.01 -7.52
CA THR A 39 -2.47 -4.56 -8.55
C THR A 39 -2.14 -6.01 -8.88
N ILE A 40 -0.85 -6.36 -8.96
CA ILE A 40 -0.44 -7.73 -9.27
C ILE A 40 -0.68 -8.67 -8.08
N PHE A 41 -0.47 -8.22 -6.83
CA PHE A 41 -0.76 -9.01 -5.64
C PHE A 41 -2.24 -9.40 -5.54
N LYS A 42 -3.15 -8.44 -5.77
CA LYS A 42 -4.58 -8.72 -5.80
C LYS A 42 -4.94 -9.72 -6.90
N LYS A 43 -4.37 -9.57 -8.11
CA LYS A 43 -4.57 -10.51 -9.23
C LYS A 43 -4.04 -11.92 -8.92
N LEU A 44 -2.98 -12.01 -8.12
CA LEU A 44 -2.35 -13.27 -7.71
C LEU A 44 -3.03 -13.92 -6.49
N GLY A 45 -4.18 -13.39 -6.06
CA GLY A 45 -5.03 -14.04 -5.06
C GLY A 45 -4.84 -13.55 -3.63
N ILE A 46 -4.11 -12.45 -3.41
CA ILE A 46 -4.02 -11.83 -2.09
C ILE A 46 -5.29 -11.03 -1.79
N ASP A 47 -5.93 -11.26 -0.64
CA ASP A 47 -7.21 -10.61 -0.31
C ASP A 47 -7.05 -9.14 0.08
N VAL A 48 -5.99 -8.83 0.84
CA VAL A 48 -5.72 -7.47 1.32
C VAL A 48 -4.23 -7.18 1.21
N THR A 49 -3.90 -5.99 0.72
CA THR A 49 -2.53 -5.48 0.59
C THR A 49 -2.38 -4.23 1.44
N ILE A 50 -1.28 -4.13 2.21
CA ILE A 50 -0.99 -2.96 3.03
C ILE A 50 0.35 -2.35 2.61
N SER A 51 0.31 -1.09 2.17
CA SER A 51 1.49 -0.31 1.82
C SER A 51 1.74 0.77 2.86
N SER A 52 2.81 0.65 3.64
CA SER A 52 3.21 1.72 4.56
C SER A 52 3.49 3.03 3.82
N THR A 53 4.01 2.95 2.60
CA THR A 53 4.25 4.12 1.74
C THR A 53 2.94 4.84 1.41
N ASN A 54 1.88 4.11 1.06
CA ASN A 54 0.59 4.74 0.75
C ASN A 54 -0.06 5.34 1.99
N ILE A 55 0.00 4.63 3.13
CA ILE A 55 -0.55 5.14 4.40
C ILE A 55 0.13 6.45 4.79
N ILE A 56 1.47 6.51 4.71
CA ILE A 56 2.22 7.73 5.01
C ILE A 56 1.87 8.84 4.02
N LEU A 57 1.77 8.52 2.73
CA LEU A 57 1.39 9.49 1.70
C LEU A 57 0.00 10.09 1.99
N GLU A 58 -0.97 9.25 2.33
CA GLU A 58 -2.33 9.67 2.70
C GLU A 58 -2.31 10.65 3.89
N HIS A 59 -1.52 10.37 4.93
CA HIS A 59 -1.37 11.30 6.07
C HIS A 59 -0.67 12.61 5.68
N ILE A 60 0.29 12.57 4.75
CA ILE A 60 0.93 13.80 4.25
C ILE A 60 -0.08 14.62 3.44
N GLU A 61 -0.89 13.99 2.60
CA GLU A 61 -1.90 14.66 1.78
C GLU A 61 -2.99 15.32 2.62
N GLU A 62 -3.35 14.75 3.77
CA GLU A 62 -4.27 15.36 4.73
C GLU A 62 -3.71 16.65 5.36
N GLU A 63 -2.41 16.70 5.63
CA GLU A 63 -1.74 17.82 6.29
C GLU A 63 -1.27 18.91 5.30
N VAL A 64 -1.12 18.59 4.02
CA VAL A 64 -0.69 19.55 2.99
C VAL A 64 -1.90 20.33 2.46
N PRO A 65 -1.87 21.68 2.46
CA PRO A 65 -2.94 22.47 1.88
C PRO A 65 -3.05 22.18 0.37
N THR A 66 -4.14 21.52 -0.05
CA THR A 66 -4.45 21.23 -1.46
C THR A 66 -4.90 22.46 -2.25
N HIS A 67 -4.97 23.63 -1.61
CA HIS A 67 -5.34 24.88 -2.25
C HIS A 67 -4.15 25.48 -2.97
N SER A 68 -4.33 25.84 -4.25
CA SER A 68 -3.40 26.66 -5.00
C SER A 68 -3.00 27.90 -4.18
N LEU A 69 -1.71 28.22 -4.14
CA LEU A 69 -1.23 29.48 -3.59
C LEU A 69 -1.98 30.63 -4.27
N THR A 70 -2.98 31.19 -3.59
CA THR A 70 -3.66 32.40 -4.07
C THR A 70 -2.63 33.51 -3.99
N HIS A 71 -2.19 33.99 -5.15
CA HIS A 71 -1.26 35.10 -5.24
C HIS A 71 -1.96 36.38 -4.74
N LEU A 72 -1.90 36.66 -3.44
CA LEU A 72 -2.70 37.71 -2.79
C LEU A 72 -2.28 39.13 -3.18
N PHE A 73 -0.99 39.37 -3.51
CA PHE A 73 -0.52 40.65 -4.04
C PHE A 73 0.91 40.54 -4.59
N THR A 74 1.23 41.21 -5.70
CA THR A 74 2.62 41.50 -6.10
C THR A 74 2.95 42.88 -5.58
N ILE A 75 3.86 43.00 -4.63
CA ILE A 75 4.42 44.30 -4.25
C ILE A 75 5.30 44.76 -5.40
N ARG A 76 4.88 45.84 -6.07
CA ARG A 76 5.73 46.59 -6.99
C ARG A 76 6.25 47.79 -6.21
N ASP A 77 7.56 47.97 -6.22
CA ASP A 77 8.22 49.23 -5.84
C ASP A 77 7.86 50.34 -6.85
#